data_AF-A0AB38PYL1-F1
#
_entry.id   AF-A0AB38PYL1-F1
#
_cell.length_a   1.000
_cell.length_b   1.000
_cell.length_c   1.000
_cell.angle_alpha   90.00
_cell.angle_beta   90.00
_cell.angle_gamma   90.00
#
_symmetry.space_group_name_H-M   'P 1'
#
loop_
_entity.id
_entity.type
_entity.pdbx_description
1 polymer ?
#
loop_
_entity_poly.entity_id
_entity_poly.type
_entity_poly.pdbx_seq_one_letter_code
_entity_poly.pdbx_strand_id
1 'polypeptide(L)'
;MAQENTKILSAPKGSSKKKHRVGRGQGSGWGCTAGRGDKGAQSRAGYSRRAGFEGGQMSLHRRIPKSGFNNAAFKKSVNIINVGELDSIGSNEISRETLLKLGYLSSKRDYIKLLSMGEVKNAVNITVDIASKKAIEKIEKSGGKVIINERKKYVREKKDIKS
;
A
#
# COMPACT_ATOMS: atom_id res chain seq x y z
N MET A 1 -2.98 36.39 -29.44
CA MET A 1 -3.21 34.93 -29.58
C MET A 1 -3.34 34.16 -28.25
N ALA A 2 -3.11 34.76 -27.07
CA ALA A 2 -3.21 34.03 -25.77
C ALA A 2 -4.52 34.27 -24.98
N GLN A 3 -5.46 35.09 -25.47
CA GLN A 3 -6.65 35.50 -24.70
C GLN A 3 -7.97 34.83 -25.14
N GLU A 4 -7.99 34.09 -26.25
CA GLU A 4 -9.25 33.54 -26.80
C GLU A 4 -9.61 32.13 -26.28
N ASN A 5 -8.66 31.41 -25.66
CA ASN A 5 -8.87 30.01 -25.22
C ASN A 5 -9.37 29.84 -23.77
N THR A 6 -9.60 30.92 -23.02
CA THR A 6 -10.01 30.83 -21.60
C THR A 6 -11.51 30.60 -21.41
N LYS A 7 -12.33 30.88 -22.44
CA LYS A 7 -13.81 30.77 -22.37
C LYS A 7 -14.36 29.35 -22.56
N ILE A 8 -13.56 28.41 -23.07
CA ILE A 8 -13.99 27.05 -23.45
C ILE A 8 -13.69 26.03 -22.33
N LEU A 9 -12.94 26.44 -21.29
CA LEU A 9 -12.60 25.57 -20.16
C LEU A 9 -13.72 25.55 -19.11
N SER A 10 -14.50 24.47 -19.10
CA SER A 10 -15.49 24.19 -18.05
C SER A 10 -15.15 22.89 -17.32
N ALA A 11 -15.27 22.88 -15.99
CA ALA A 11 -15.08 21.65 -15.22
C ALA A 11 -16.15 20.60 -15.61
N PRO A 12 -15.79 19.32 -15.73
CA PRO A 12 -16.75 18.27 -16.04
C PRO A 12 -17.82 18.19 -14.96
N LYS A 13 -19.05 17.82 -15.36
CA LYS A 13 -20.21 17.80 -14.47
C LYS A 13 -19.93 16.97 -13.22
N GLY A 14 -20.05 17.57 -12.04
CA GLY A 14 -19.83 16.91 -10.75
C GLY A 14 -18.39 16.93 -10.22
N SER A 15 -17.42 17.43 -11.00
CA SER A 15 -16.02 17.60 -10.56
C SER A 15 -15.87 18.66 -9.45
N SER A 16 -16.62 19.75 -9.54
CA SER A 16 -16.66 20.80 -8.51
C SER A 16 -18.05 20.90 -7.87
N LYS A 17 -18.08 20.93 -6.54
CA LYS A 17 -19.29 21.19 -5.75
C LYS A 17 -19.07 22.46 -4.93
N LYS A 18 -20.07 23.33 -4.89
CA LYS A 18 -20.02 24.55 -4.07
C LYS A 18 -19.93 24.16 -2.59
N LYS A 19 -19.01 24.79 -1.85
CA LYS A 19 -18.90 24.58 -0.40
C LYS A 19 -20.13 25.14 0.31
N HIS A 20 -20.62 24.44 1.33
CA HIS A 20 -21.69 24.96 2.17
C HIS A 20 -21.18 26.12 3.03
N ARG A 21 -21.91 27.23 3.05
CA ARG A 21 -21.62 28.41 3.90
C ARG A 21 -22.66 28.44 5.02
N VAL A 22 -22.24 28.08 6.23
CA VAL A 22 -23.12 28.04 7.41
C VAL A 22 -23.41 29.44 7.96
N GLY A 23 -24.56 29.61 8.64
CA GLY A 23 -24.96 30.87 9.26
C GLY A 23 -25.36 31.96 8.27
N ARG A 24 -26.04 31.60 7.17
CA ARG A 24 -26.49 32.54 6.11
C ARG A 24 -28.01 32.57 5.98
N GLY A 25 -28.70 32.79 7.09
CA GLY A 25 -30.16 32.88 7.16
C GLY A 25 -30.87 31.52 7.03
N GLN A 26 -32.18 31.50 7.30
CA GLN A 26 -32.96 30.26 7.36
C GLN A 26 -33.11 29.59 5.99
N GLY A 27 -33.24 30.36 4.90
CA GLY A 27 -33.34 29.83 3.54
C GLY A 27 -32.11 29.06 3.05
N SER A 28 -30.98 29.12 3.78
CA SER A 28 -29.77 28.34 3.48
C SER A 28 -29.82 26.89 3.99
N GLY A 29 -30.79 26.53 4.83
CA GLY A 29 -30.89 25.23 5.52
C GLY A 29 -29.91 25.05 6.69
N TRP A 30 -28.89 25.92 6.80
CA TRP A 30 -27.86 25.89 7.85
C TRP A 30 -27.78 27.25 8.55
N GLY A 31 -28.94 27.85 8.83
CA GLY A 31 -29.10 29.16 9.46
C GLY A 31 -28.80 29.16 10.95
N CYS A 32 -29.79 29.51 11.77
CA CYS A 32 -29.75 29.72 13.24
C CYS A 32 -28.60 29.01 13.97
N THR A 33 -28.67 27.69 14.15
CA THR A 33 -27.69 26.90 14.92
C THR A 33 -26.50 26.43 14.08
N ALA A 34 -26.44 26.80 12.81
CA ALA A 34 -25.42 26.38 11.86
C ALA A 34 -25.21 24.84 11.80
N GLY A 35 -26.25 24.05 12.12
CA GLY A 35 -26.21 22.59 12.18
C GLY A 35 -25.57 22.01 13.46
N ARG A 36 -25.23 22.84 14.45
CA ARG A 36 -24.62 22.41 15.72
C ARG A 36 -25.63 22.18 16.86
N GLY A 37 -26.91 22.42 16.64
CA GLY A 37 -27.93 22.42 17.70
C GLY A 37 -27.81 23.64 18.64
N ASP A 38 -28.64 23.67 19.68
CA ASP A 38 -28.82 24.88 20.50
C ASP A 38 -27.73 25.08 21.56
N LYS A 39 -27.58 24.10 22.46
CA LYS A 39 -26.75 24.19 23.67
C LYS A 39 -26.02 22.87 23.90
N GLY A 40 -24.96 22.92 24.71
CA GLY A 40 -24.15 21.78 25.09
C GLY A 40 -22.70 21.93 24.67
N ALA A 41 -21.84 21.03 25.14
CA ALA A 41 -20.40 21.12 24.90
C ALA A 41 -20.09 21.13 23.38
N GLN A 42 -20.78 20.31 22.58
CA GLN A 42 -20.58 20.21 21.12
C GLN A 42 -20.90 21.49 20.33
N SER A 43 -21.78 22.34 20.84
CA SER A 43 -22.16 23.61 20.19
C SER A 43 -21.24 24.77 20.55
N ARG A 44 -20.35 24.62 21.54
CA ARG A 44 -19.40 25.65 21.98
C ARG A 44 -18.16 25.70 21.09
N ALA A 45 -17.59 26.89 20.93
CA ALA A 45 -16.33 27.07 20.23
C ALA A 45 -15.19 26.33 20.97
N GLY A 46 -14.30 25.69 20.21
CA GLY A 46 -13.16 24.95 20.76
C GLY A 46 -13.49 23.57 21.34
N TYR A 47 -14.74 23.10 21.25
CA TYR A 47 -15.06 21.74 21.66
C TYR A 47 -14.31 20.73 20.80
N SER A 48 -13.60 19.84 21.49
CA SER A 48 -13.02 18.65 20.88
C SER A 48 -13.23 17.47 21.83
N ARG A 49 -13.44 16.29 21.25
CA ARG A 49 -13.48 15.04 21.98
C ARG A 49 -12.38 14.16 21.41
N ARG A 50 -11.59 13.54 22.29
CA ARG A 50 -10.64 12.50 21.85
C ARG A 50 -11.40 11.38 21.15
N ALA A 51 -10.97 11.02 19.94
CA ALA A 51 -11.54 9.89 19.22
C ALA A 51 -11.51 8.62 20.11
N GLY A 52 -12.67 7.99 20.32
CA GLY A 52 -12.82 6.83 21.21
C GLY A 52 -13.12 7.14 22.69
N PHE A 53 -13.39 8.40 23.06
CA PHE A 53 -13.87 8.74 24.42
C PHE A 53 -15.39 8.53 24.56
N GLU A 54 -15.80 7.66 25.48
CA GLU A 54 -17.19 7.23 25.71
C GLU A 54 -17.81 7.87 26.97
N GLY A 55 -17.54 9.16 27.21
CA GLY A 55 -18.22 9.91 28.28
C GLY A 55 -17.77 9.59 29.70
N GLY A 56 -16.58 9.01 29.88
CA GLY A 56 -16.01 8.64 31.19
C GLY A 56 -16.05 7.14 31.46
N GLN A 57 -16.84 6.38 30.69
CA GLN A 57 -16.74 4.92 30.67
C GLN A 57 -15.35 4.49 30.15
N MET A 58 -14.83 3.36 30.64
CA MET A 58 -13.60 2.78 30.07
C MET A 58 -13.80 2.54 28.57
N SER A 59 -12.98 3.14 27.72
CA SER A 59 -13.09 2.98 26.28
C SER A 59 -12.97 1.53 25.82
N LEU A 60 -13.64 1.17 24.73
CA LEU A 60 -13.64 -0.19 24.17
C LEU A 60 -12.24 -0.80 23.98
N HIS A 61 -11.29 -0.03 23.45
CA HIS A 61 -9.91 -0.47 23.21
C HIS A 61 -9.12 -0.79 24.49
N ARG A 62 -9.62 -0.39 25.67
CA ARG A 62 -9.05 -0.75 26.98
C ARG A 62 -9.74 -1.95 27.61
N ARG A 63 -11.00 -2.21 27.25
CA ARG A 63 -11.76 -3.37 27.76
C ARG A 63 -11.32 -4.67 27.08
N ILE A 64 -10.97 -4.60 25.80
CA ILE A 64 -10.54 -5.76 25.02
C ILE A 64 -9.08 -6.10 25.40
N PRO A 65 -8.79 -7.35 25.82
CA PRO A 65 -7.43 -7.76 26.12
C PRO A 65 -6.58 -7.78 24.84
N LYS A 66 -5.34 -7.31 24.93
CA LYS A 66 -4.35 -7.49 23.87
C LYS A 66 -3.66 -8.83 24.08
N SER A 67 -3.89 -9.79 23.18
CA SER A 67 -3.25 -11.10 23.22
C SER A 67 -2.16 -11.23 22.15
N GLY A 68 -1.12 -12.00 22.43
CA GLY A 68 0.03 -12.24 21.54
C GLY A 68 1.23 -11.31 21.76
N PHE A 69 2.25 -11.46 20.92
CA PHE A 69 3.49 -10.68 20.95
C PHE A 69 3.82 -10.10 19.57
N ASN A 70 4.65 -9.05 19.52
CA ASN A 70 5.02 -8.39 18.27
C ASN A 70 6.39 -8.89 17.76
N ASN A 71 6.44 -9.36 16.51
CA ASN A 71 7.67 -9.78 15.82
C ASN A 71 8.10 -8.80 14.71
N ALA A 72 7.64 -7.55 14.72
CA ALA A 72 7.90 -6.58 13.66
C ALA A 72 9.40 -6.34 13.40
N ALA A 73 10.24 -6.36 14.44
CA ALA A 73 11.68 -6.10 14.32
C ALA A 73 12.47 -7.26 13.67
N PHE A 74 12.01 -8.51 13.80
CA PHE A 74 12.71 -9.68 13.27
C PHE A 74 12.01 -10.33 12.08
N LYS A 75 10.85 -9.79 11.67
CA LYS A 75 10.12 -10.23 10.48
C LYS A 75 11.01 -10.02 9.25
N LYS A 76 11.31 -11.12 8.55
CA LYS A 76 11.94 -11.07 7.22
C LYS A 76 10.95 -10.44 6.25
N SER A 77 11.35 -9.35 5.58
CA SER A 77 10.59 -8.78 4.47
C SER A 77 10.73 -9.69 3.27
N VAL A 78 9.61 -10.13 2.70
CA VAL A 78 9.58 -11.07 1.58
C VAL A 78 8.68 -10.49 0.50
N ASN A 79 9.24 -10.26 -0.67
CA ASN A 79 8.52 -9.95 -1.89
C ASN A 79 8.03 -11.25 -2.52
N ILE A 80 6.74 -11.29 -2.81
CA ILE A 80 6.07 -12.47 -3.33
C ILE A 80 5.97 -12.31 -4.84
N ILE A 81 6.33 -13.37 -5.57
CA ILE A 81 6.15 -13.45 -7.02
C ILE A 81 5.38 -14.74 -7.29
N ASN A 82 4.31 -14.63 -8.08
CA ASN A 82 3.50 -15.77 -8.48
C ASN A 82 3.96 -16.31 -9.83
N VAL A 83 3.81 -17.62 -10.02
CA VAL A 83 4.17 -18.27 -11.29
C VAL A 83 3.40 -17.69 -12.49
N GLY A 84 2.12 -17.31 -12.33
CA GLY A 84 1.33 -16.71 -13.41
C GLY A 84 1.81 -15.33 -13.90
N GLU A 85 2.64 -14.65 -13.12
CA GLU A 85 3.19 -13.34 -13.50
C GLU A 85 4.46 -13.47 -14.36
N LEU A 86 5.07 -14.66 -14.40
CA LEU A 86 6.36 -14.88 -15.07
C LEU A 86 6.27 -14.74 -16.59
N ASP A 87 5.15 -15.14 -17.19
CA ASP A 87 4.96 -14.99 -18.64
C ASP A 87 4.90 -13.51 -19.06
N SER A 88 4.40 -12.62 -18.18
CA SER A 88 4.31 -11.18 -18.47
C SER A 88 5.65 -10.45 -18.40
N ILE A 89 6.66 -11.08 -17.78
CA ILE A 89 8.03 -10.54 -17.68
C ILE A 89 8.75 -10.63 -19.03
N GLY A 90 8.34 -11.54 -19.91
CA GLY A 90 8.86 -11.65 -21.29
C GLY A 90 10.35 -11.99 -21.38
N SER A 91 10.96 -12.46 -20.29
CA SER A 91 12.37 -12.82 -20.20
C SER A 91 12.51 -14.28 -19.77
N ASN A 92 13.29 -15.06 -20.50
CA ASN A 92 13.56 -16.46 -20.14
C ASN A 92 14.44 -16.58 -18.89
N GLU A 93 15.31 -15.61 -18.63
CA GLU A 93 16.16 -15.58 -17.44
C GLU A 93 15.70 -14.48 -16.49
N ILE A 94 15.04 -14.88 -15.42
CA ILE A 94 14.51 -13.98 -14.41
C ILE A 94 15.47 -13.96 -13.22
N SER A 95 16.30 -12.92 -13.21
CA SER A 95 17.18 -12.59 -12.09
C SER A 95 16.60 -11.48 -11.23
N ARG A 96 17.10 -11.37 -10.00
CA ARG A 96 16.78 -10.24 -9.12
C ARG A 96 16.96 -8.87 -9.78
N GLU A 97 17.97 -8.73 -10.64
CA GLU A 97 18.24 -7.48 -11.33
C GLU A 97 17.20 -7.17 -12.39
N THR A 98 16.75 -8.19 -13.13
CA THR A 98 15.64 -8.04 -14.10
C THR A 98 14.36 -7.60 -13.40
N LEU A 99 14.01 -8.24 -12.28
CA LEU A 99 12.85 -7.90 -11.48
C LEU A 99 12.90 -6.48 -10.90
N LEU A 100 14.09 -6.00 -10.54
CA LEU A 100 14.26 -4.63 -10.04
C LEU A 100 14.18 -3.59 -11.17
N LYS A 101 14.77 -3.87 -12.34
CA LYS A 101 14.67 -3.00 -13.53
C LYS A 101 13.22 -2.86 -14.00
N LEU A 102 12.45 -3.95 -13.94
CA LEU A 102 11.04 -3.98 -14.32
C LEU A 102 10.09 -3.44 -13.24
N GLY A 103 10.60 -3.09 -12.06
CA GLY A 103 9.79 -2.50 -10.98
C GLY A 103 8.99 -3.51 -10.13
N TYR A 104 9.17 -4.82 -10.33
CA TYR A 104 8.57 -5.85 -9.47
C TYR A 104 9.19 -5.88 -8.07
N LEU A 105 10.41 -5.36 -7.91
CA LEU A 105 11.09 -5.22 -6.63
C LEU A 105 11.37 -3.76 -6.31
N SER A 106 10.88 -3.29 -5.17
CA SER A 106 11.21 -1.93 -4.67
C SER A 106 12.67 -1.84 -4.18
N SER A 107 13.22 -2.93 -3.65
CA SER A 107 14.57 -2.93 -3.07
C SER A 107 15.35 -4.22 -3.30
N LYS A 108 16.68 -4.12 -3.30
CA LYS A 108 17.57 -5.30 -3.26
C LYS A 108 17.59 -5.97 -1.87
N ARG A 109 16.96 -5.41 -0.83
CA ARG A 109 17.11 -5.87 0.56
C ARG A 109 16.14 -6.97 0.96
N ASP A 110 14.99 -7.07 0.33
CA ASP A 110 13.96 -8.03 0.73
C ASP A 110 14.28 -9.45 0.22
N TYR A 111 13.63 -10.48 0.74
CA TYR A 111 13.73 -11.82 0.17
C TYR A 111 12.76 -11.97 -1.00
N ILE A 112 13.05 -12.86 -1.95
CA ILE A 112 12.14 -13.19 -3.06
C ILE A 112 11.57 -14.57 -2.80
N LYS A 113 10.24 -14.67 -2.71
CA LYS A 113 9.54 -15.95 -2.57
C LYS A 113 8.66 -16.24 -3.77
N LEU A 114 8.89 -17.39 -4.39
CA LEU A 114 8.08 -17.90 -5.49
C LEU A 114 6.88 -18.74 -4.98
N LEU A 115 5.67 -18.38 -5.41
CA LEU A 115 4.42 -19.06 -5.07
C LEU A 115 3.69 -19.61 -6.31
N SER A 116 2.91 -20.67 -6.11
CA SER A 116 2.31 -21.48 -7.17
C SER A 116 1.01 -20.93 -7.77
N MET A 117 0.65 -19.66 -7.52
CA MET A 117 -0.61 -19.09 -8.03
C MET A 117 -0.50 -18.80 -9.54
N GLY A 118 -1.48 -19.24 -10.32
CA GLY A 118 -1.50 -19.11 -11.78
C GLY A 118 -0.85 -20.29 -12.53
N GLU A 119 -0.72 -20.15 -13.84
CA GLU A 119 -0.13 -21.11 -14.77
C GLU A 119 1.04 -20.47 -15.50
N VAL A 120 2.04 -21.27 -15.84
CA VAL A 120 3.20 -20.84 -16.64
C VAL A 120 3.07 -21.50 -17.99
N LYS A 121 3.12 -20.72 -19.07
CA LYS A 121 3.08 -21.25 -20.43
C LYS A 121 4.47 -21.39 -21.02
N ASN A 122 5.40 -20.52 -20.63
CA ASN A 122 6.75 -20.48 -21.18
C ASN A 122 7.77 -21.16 -20.27
N ALA A 123 8.80 -21.77 -20.85
CA ALA A 123 9.92 -22.29 -20.08
C ALA A 123 10.75 -21.12 -19.54
N VAL A 124 10.73 -20.94 -18.21
CA VAL A 124 11.39 -19.81 -17.53
C VAL A 124 12.42 -20.31 -16.51
N ASN A 125 13.61 -19.74 -16.56
CA ASN A 125 14.67 -19.93 -15.58
C ASN A 125 14.62 -18.79 -14.55
N ILE A 126 14.29 -19.10 -13.30
CA ILE A 126 14.15 -18.09 -12.24
C ILE A 126 15.12 -18.34 -11.10
N THR A 127 15.76 -17.26 -10.65
CA THR A 127 16.61 -17.26 -9.45
C THR A 127 15.88 -16.59 -8.29
N VAL A 128 15.64 -17.32 -7.19
CA VAL A 128 14.89 -16.83 -6.01
C VAL A 128 15.57 -17.21 -4.71
N ASP A 129 15.18 -16.55 -3.60
CA ASP A 129 15.70 -16.89 -2.27
C ASP A 129 14.90 -18.04 -1.63
N ILE A 130 13.59 -18.11 -1.89
CA ILE A 130 12.67 -19.10 -1.31
C ILE A 130 11.66 -19.53 -2.39
N ALA A 131 11.35 -20.82 -2.47
CA ALA A 131 10.29 -21.32 -3.37
C ALA A 131 9.36 -22.30 -2.65
N SER A 132 8.07 -22.26 -3.01
CA SER A 132 7.11 -23.29 -2.58
C SER A 132 7.26 -24.56 -3.42
N LYS A 133 7.08 -25.74 -2.81
CA LYS A 133 7.20 -27.04 -3.50
C LYS A 133 6.35 -27.12 -4.78
N LYS A 134 5.07 -26.73 -4.66
CA LYS A 134 4.14 -26.68 -5.80
C LYS A 134 4.56 -25.72 -6.91
N ALA A 135 5.29 -24.65 -6.58
CA ALA A 135 5.76 -23.71 -7.60
C ALA A 135 6.94 -24.28 -8.39
N ILE A 136 7.85 -25.00 -7.71
CA ILE A 136 8.95 -25.72 -8.34
C ILE A 136 8.40 -26.74 -9.33
N GLU A 137 7.47 -27.59 -8.88
CA GLU A 137 6.82 -28.60 -9.73
C GLU A 137 6.13 -27.99 -10.96
N LYS A 138 5.46 -26.84 -10.82
CA LYS A 138 4.80 -26.16 -11.94
C LYS A 138 5.80 -25.61 -12.96
N ILE A 139 6.92 -25.04 -12.50
CA ILE A 139 7.96 -24.51 -13.39
C ILE A 139 8.69 -25.65 -14.10
N GLU A 140 9.03 -26.73 -13.39
CA GLU A 140 9.68 -27.90 -13.98
C GLU A 140 8.79 -28.60 -15.01
N LYS A 141 7.48 -28.73 -14.75
CA LYS A 141 6.49 -29.23 -15.73
C LYS A 141 6.43 -28.38 -17.00
N SER A 142 6.71 -27.09 -16.88
CA SER A 142 6.73 -26.15 -18.01
C SER A 142 8.10 -26.11 -18.70
N GLY A 143 9.04 -26.96 -18.29
CA GLY A 143 10.40 -27.04 -18.85
C GLY A 143 11.37 -25.97 -18.35
N GLY A 144 10.99 -25.22 -17.31
CA GLY A 144 11.85 -24.21 -16.68
C GLY A 144 12.69 -24.74 -15.52
N LYS A 145 13.58 -23.91 -14.98
CA LYS A 145 14.45 -24.23 -13.85
C LYS A 145 14.33 -23.21 -12.73
N VAL A 146 14.21 -23.69 -11.49
CA VAL A 146 14.26 -22.84 -10.28
C VAL A 146 15.61 -22.99 -9.61
N ILE A 147 16.35 -21.89 -9.48
CA ILE A 147 17.63 -21.84 -8.76
C ILE A 147 17.38 -21.11 -7.44
N ILE A 148 17.63 -21.79 -6.33
CA ILE A 148 17.49 -21.24 -4.99
C ILE A 148 18.86 -20.77 -4.51
N ASN A 149 19.02 -19.47 -4.27
CA ASN A 149 20.25 -18.90 -3.76
C ASN A 149 20.17 -18.69 -2.25
N GLU A 150 21.12 -19.27 -1.51
CA GLU A 150 21.30 -18.96 -0.10
C GLU A 150 21.93 -17.58 0.06
N ARG A 151 21.23 -16.70 0.79
CA ARG A 151 21.65 -15.32 0.90
C ARG A 151 22.60 -15.11 2.08
N LYS A 152 23.75 -14.47 1.81
CA LYS A 152 24.58 -13.85 2.85
C LYS A 152 23.89 -12.59 3.39
N LYS A 153 23.95 -12.35 4.71
CA LYS A 153 23.34 -11.19 5.38
C LYS A 153 23.80 -9.89 4.68
N TYR A 154 22.87 -9.03 4.26
CA TYR A 154 23.23 -7.74 3.66
C TYR A 154 24.02 -6.92 4.69
N VAL A 155 25.29 -6.66 4.40
CA VAL A 155 26.13 -5.73 5.16
C VAL A 155 26.09 -4.40 4.42
N ARG A 156 25.72 -3.32 5.11
CA ARG A 156 25.83 -1.98 4.55
C ARG A 156 27.32 -1.66 4.46
N GLU A 157 27.85 -1.56 3.25
CA GLU A 157 29.19 -1.03 3.04
C GLU A 157 29.27 0.37 3.67
N LYS A 158 30.26 0.59 4.53
CA LYS A 158 30.54 1.93 5.04
C LYS A 158 30.97 2.76 3.84
N LYS A 159 30.25 3.85 3.56
CA LYS A 159 30.77 4.85 2.63
C LYS A 159 32.03 5.42 3.26
N ASP A 160 33.16 5.29 2.57
CA ASP A 160 34.37 6.00 2.95
C ASP A 160 34.04 7.49 2.98
N ILE A 161 34.03 8.05 4.19
CA ILE A 161 33.93 9.49 4.38
C ILE A 161 35.28 10.01 3.90
N LYS A 162 35.34 10.57 2.69
CA LYS A 162 36.51 11.34 2.26
C LYS A 162 36.75 12.41 3.32
N SER A 163 37.91 12.32 3.98
CA SER A 163 38.47 13.34 4.86
C SER A 163 38.58 14.69 4.15
#